data_AF-L1NU39-F1
#
_entry.id   AF-L1NU39-F1
#
_cell.length_a   1.000
_cell.length_b   1.000
_cell.length_c   1.000
_cell.angle_alpha   90.00
_cell.angle_beta   90.00
_cell.angle_gamma   90.00
#
_symmetry.space_group_name_H-M   'P 1'
#
loop_
_entity.id
_entity.type
_entity.pdbx_description
1 polymer ?
#
loop_
_entity_poly.entity_id
_entity_poly.type
_entity_poly.pdbx_seq_one_letter_code
_entity_poly.pdbx_strand_id
1 'polypeptide(L)'
;MTKRFLLFQLILFALPCFAQQRVVNNHHESVEYVNIGIVGTNKGIISDENGYFSLEKLGAKPTDSIYFSHLSYQHKVLAYRDIKKEVQLTEAVINLPTTTLTMKTPKIRYVKSKGVTTFFTLYGEMKRYFQQHGGVLSELGDFISLSNDTQLTEFSIEIRKSTFYMAVLRVVVYQTDKEHKNFTPLIKEPIYIHLFPSDNPQTFTHKLSVLVPKGEMWVGVQFVEVRGKDDATITFNATTNKCWLRFPDNTIRQVNGGFGIPFTVKGYDIIKQ
;
A
#
# COMPACT_ATOMS: atom_id res chain seq x y z
N MET A 1 -20.76 37.74 -27.65
CA MET A 1 -19.71 37.59 -26.61
C MET A 1 -19.78 36.24 -25.89
N THR A 2 -20.97 35.69 -25.65
CA THR A 2 -21.21 34.47 -24.85
C THR A 2 -20.60 33.18 -25.42
N LYS A 3 -20.62 32.96 -26.75
CA LYS A 3 -20.04 31.75 -27.37
C LYS A 3 -18.51 31.68 -27.30
N ARG A 4 -17.81 32.82 -27.40
CA ARG A 4 -16.33 32.87 -27.29
C ARG A 4 -15.87 32.66 -25.83
N PHE A 5 -16.66 33.14 -24.88
CA PHE A 5 -16.41 32.91 -23.45
C PHE A 5 -16.62 31.44 -23.06
N LEU A 6 -17.66 30.78 -23.58
CA LEU A 6 -17.91 29.36 -23.37
C LEU A 6 -16.79 28.47 -23.96
N LEU A 7 -16.30 28.81 -25.16
CA LEU A 7 -15.21 28.09 -25.81
C LEU A 7 -13.89 28.25 -25.04
N PHE A 8 -13.62 29.44 -24.51
CA PHE A 8 -12.43 29.71 -23.69
C PHE A 8 -12.47 28.94 -22.35
N GLN A 9 -13.64 28.85 -21.72
CA GLN A 9 -13.83 28.01 -20.53
C GLN A 9 -13.62 26.51 -20.84
N LEU A 10 -14.15 26.01 -21.96
CA LEU A 10 -13.91 24.63 -22.40
C LEU A 10 -12.43 24.31 -22.63
N ILE A 11 -11.66 25.25 -23.20
CA ILE A 11 -10.22 25.08 -23.39
C ILE A 11 -9.49 25.06 -22.04
N LEU A 12 -9.85 25.93 -21.10
CA LEU A 12 -9.23 25.96 -19.76
C LEU A 12 -9.50 24.69 -18.93
N PHE A 13 -10.66 24.05 -19.10
CA PHE A 13 -10.94 22.75 -18.46
C PHE A 13 -10.31 21.55 -19.18
N ALA A 14 -10.05 21.65 -20.49
CA ALA A 14 -9.47 20.54 -21.27
C ALA A 14 -7.95 20.43 -21.10
N LEU A 15 -7.23 21.55 -20.96
CA LEU A 15 -5.77 21.58 -20.82
C LEU A 15 -5.19 20.70 -19.69
N PRO A 16 -5.72 20.69 -18.45
CA PRO A 16 -5.21 19.82 -17.40
C PRO A 16 -5.48 18.32 -17.66
N CYS A 17 -6.51 17.99 -18.45
CA CYS A 17 -6.83 16.62 -18.82
C CYS A 17 -5.83 16.05 -19.86
N PHE A 18 -5.22 16.92 -20.68
CA PHE A 18 -4.18 16.51 -21.65
C PHE A 18 -2.80 16.24 -21.02
N ALA A 19 -2.55 16.71 -19.80
CA ALA A 19 -1.27 16.53 -19.11
C ALA A 19 -1.22 15.27 -18.21
N GLN A 20 -2.36 14.62 -17.98
CA GLN A 20 -2.42 13.40 -17.18
C GLN A 20 -2.00 12.18 -17.99
N GLN A 21 -1.07 11.41 -17.44
CA GLN A 21 -0.71 10.09 -17.92
C GLN A 21 -1.57 9.06 -17.18
N ARG A 22 -1.72 7.86 -17.76
CA ARG A 22 -2.49 6.76 -17.17
C ARG A 22 -1.67 5.48 -17.16
N VAL A 23 -1.80 4.69 -16.10
CA VAL A 23 -1.24 3.34 -16.04
C VAL A 23 -2.32 2.33 -16.43
N VAL A 24 -1.96 1.42 -17.33
CA VAL A 24 -2.88 0.42 -17.88
C VAL A 24 -2.25 -0.98 -17.89
N ASN A 25 -3.07 -2.02 -17.93
CA ASN A 25 -2.61 -3.40 -18.10
C ASN A 25 -2.42 -3.74 -19.60
N ASN A 26 -2.07 -4.99 -19.90
CA ASN A 26 -1.90 -5.46 -21.28
C ASN A 26 -3.17 -5.39 -22.14
N HIS A 27 -4.34 -5.31 -21.52
CA HIS A 27 -5.65 -5.16 -22.16
C HIS A 27 -6.11 -3.69 -22.25
N HIS A 28 -5.25 -2.73 -21.87
CA HIS A 28 -5.54 -1.30 -21.85
C HIS A 28 -6.62 -0.89 -20.81
N GLU A 29 -6.86 -1.75 -19.83
CA GLU A 29 -7.70 -1.46 -18.68
C GLU A 29 -6.89 -0.69 -17.63
N SER A 30 -7.54 0.19 -16.86
CA SER A 30 -6.89 0.93 -15.78
C SER A 30 -6.20 0.01 -14.78
N VAL A 31 -5.03 0.43 -14.30
CA VAL A 31 -4.43 -0.14 -13.10
C VAL A 31 -4.47 0.91 -12.00
N GLU A 32 -5.23 0.63 -10.96
CA GLU A 32 -5.42 1.50 -9.81
C GLU A 32 -4.16 1.58 -8.93
N TYR A 33 -3.98 2.73 -8.25
CA TYR A 33 -3.05 2.87 -7.12
C TYR A 33 -1.61 2.36 -7.35
N VAL A 34 -1.04 2.64 -8.52
CA VAL A 34 0.34 2.29 -8.88
C VAL A 34 1.29 3.24 -8.17
N ASN A 35 2.30 2.68 -7.48
CA ASN A 35 3.40 3.46 -6.90
C ASN A 35 4.30 3.94 -8.03
N ILE A 36 4.54 5.25 -8.10
CA ILE A 36 5.34 5.90 -9.14
C ILE A 36 6.41 6.74 -8.46
N GLY A 37 7.68 6.42 -8.66
CA GLY A 37 8.76 7.13 -7.96
C GLY A 37 10.01 7.32 -8.80
N ILE A 38 10.87 8.22 -8.32
CA ILE A 38 12.16 8.50 -8.96
C ILE A 38 13.18 7.49 -8.42
N VAL A 39 13.81 6.74 -9.33
CA VAL A 39 14.80 5.71 -9.00
C VAL A 39 15.94 6.31 -8.16
N GLY A 40 16.35 5.60 -7.11
CA GLY A 40 17.40 6.04 -6.19
C GLY A 40 16.96 7.09 -5.18
N THR A 41 15.65 7.36 -5.08
CA THR A 41 15.09 8.32 -4.11
C THR A 41 13.83 7.75 -3.44
N ASN A 42 13.45 8.35 -2.31
CA ASN A 42 12.15 8.11 -1.67
C ASN A 42 11.05 9.07 -2.15
N LYS A 43 11.28 9.81 -3.24
CA LYS A 43 10.27 10.70 -3.82
C LYS A 43 9.35 9.92 -4.76
N GLY A 44 8.05 10.08 -4.58
CA GLY A 44 7.08 9.55 -5.50
C GLY A 44 5.64 9.90 -5.17
N ILE A 45 4.74 9.44 -6.03
CA ILE A 45 3.30 9.61 -5.99
C ILE A 45 2.62 8.26 -6.23
N ILE A 46 1.33 8.16 -5.94
CA ILE A 46 0.51 6.99 -6.28
C ILE A 46 -0.54 7.46 -7.29
N SER A 47 -0.78 6.66 -8.33
CA SER A 47 -1.87 6.94 -9.28
C SER A 47 -3.23 6.83 -8.60
N ASP A 48 -4.26 7.44 -9.17
CA ASP A 48 -5.61 7.36 -8.62
C ASP A 48 -6.27 5.98 -8.87
N GLU A 49 -7.54 5.85 -8.46
CA GLU A 49 -8.37 4.66 -8.64
C GLU A 49 -8.57 4.27 -10.12
N ASN A 50 -8.36 5.20 -11.04
CA ASN A 50 -8.46 4.99 -12.49
C ASN A 50 -7.07 4.92 -13.15
N GLY A 51 -5.99 4.87 -12.37
CA GLY A 51 -4.63 4.79 -12.85
C GLY A 51 -4.05 6.10 -13.39
N TYR A 52 -4.73 7.24 -13.22
CA TYR A 52 -4.19 8.52 -13.66
C TYR A 52 -3.13 9.05 -12.71
N PHE A 53 -2.11 9.69 -13.28
CA PHE A 53 -1.04 10.35 -12.55
C PHE A 53 -0.52 11.57 -13.31
N SER A 54 0.33 12.36 -12.64
CA SER A 54 0.96 13.54 -13.23
C SER A 54 2.44 13.54 -12.94
N LEU A 55 3.26 13.51 -13.99
CA LEU A 55 4.71 13.66 -13.88
C LEU A 55 5.14 15.02 -13.29
N GLU A 56 4.32 16.06 -13.45
CA GLU A 56 4.58 17.37 -12.85
C GLU A 56 4.46 17.30 -11.33
N LYS A 57 3.39 16.67 -10.81
CA LYS A 57 3.22 16.44 -9.37
C LYS A 57 4.35 15.59 -8.76
N LEU A 58 4.92 14.68 -9.55
CA LEU A 58 6.08 13.89 -9.15
C LEU A 58 7.34 14.77 -8.97
N GLY A 59 7.42 15.91 -9.64
CA GLY A 59 8.59 16.79 -9.62
C GLY A 59 9.84 16.18 -10.23
N ALA A 60 9.66 15.22 -11.15
CA ALA A 60 10.75 14.53 -11.84
C ALA A 60 11.40 15.40 -12.90
N LYS A 61 12.72 15.27 -13.05
CA LYS A 61 13.50 15.93 -14.11
C LYS A 61 13.53 15.06 -15.37
N PRO A 62 13.73 15.65 -16.56
CA PRO A 62 13.86 14.89 -17.81
C PRO A 62 15.05 13.93 -17.89
N THR A 63 15.98 13.98 -16.95
CA THR A 63 17.13 13.06 -16.84
C THR A 63 16.85 11.89 -15.90
N ASP A 64 15.73 11.92 -15.18
CA ASP A 64 15.43 10.95 -14.14
C ASP A 64 14.85 9.67 -14.76
N SER A 65 15.14 8.55 -14.10
CA SER A 65 14.46 7.28 -14.33
C SER A 65 13.31 7.13 -13.35
N ILE A 66 12.14 6.77 -13.87
CA ILE A 66 10.90 6.63 -13.12
C ILE A 66 10.54 5.16 -13.05
N TYR A 67 10.31 4.67 -11.83
CA TYR A 67 9.79 3.32 -11.63
C TYR A 67 8.28 3.34 -11.42
N PHE A 68 7.66 2.25 -11.84
CA PHE A 68 6.25 1.92 -11.64
C PHE A 68 6.21 0.57 -10.92
N SER A 69 5.52 0.53 -9.78
CA SER A 69 5.43 -0.65 -8.93
C SER A 69 4.00 -0.84 -8.43
N HIS A 70 3.52 -2.07 -8.51
CA HIS A 70 2.22 -2.49 -8.01
C HIS A 70 2.31 -3.94 -7.57
N LEU A 71 1.60 -4.35 -6.51
CA LEU A 71 1.73 -5.70 -5.94
C LEU A 71 1.40 -6.81 -6.94
N SER A 72 0.51 -6.54 -7.89
CA SER A 72 0.03 -7.50 -8.91
C SER A 72 0.79 -7.43 -10.24
N TYR A 73 1.74 -6.51 -10.42
CA TYR A 73 2.42 -6.26 -11.70
C TYR A 73 3.93 -6.31 -11.57
N GLN A 74 4.60 -6.61 -12.68
CA GLN A 74 6.05 -6.57 -12.76
C GLN A 74 6.56 -5.14 -12.58
N HIS A 75 7.66 -5.01 -11.86
CA HIS A 75 8.36 -3.74 -11.71
C HIS A 75 8.82 -3.23 -13.09
N LYS A 76 8.50 -1.97 -13.41
CA LYS A 76 8.86 -1.33 -14.68
C LYS A 76 9.61 -0.04 -14.44
N VAL A 77 10.71 0.16 -15.15
CA VAL A 77 11.49 1.41 -15.11
C VAL A 77 11.53 1.99 -16.51
N LEU A 78 11.27 3.29 -16.62
CA LEU A 78 11.34 4.07 -17.86
C LEU A 78 12.11 5.36 -17.61
N ALA A 79 12.84 5.85 -18.61
CA ALA A 79 13.33 7.23 -18.55
C ALA A 79 12.14 8.18 -18.64
N TYR A 80 12.19 9.32 -17.94
CA TYR A 80 11.12 10.33 -17.96
C TYR A 80 10.66 10.67 -19.38
N ARG A 81 11.61 10.81 -20.32
CA ARG A 81 11.36 11.20 -21.71
C ARG A 81 10.60 10.16 -22.52
N ASP A 82 10.63 8.90 -22.10
CA ASP A 82 9.99 7.79 -22.80
C ASP A 82 8.55 7.56 -22.30
N ILE A 83 8.13 8.26 -21.25
CA ILE A 83 6.79 8.15 -20.68
C ILE A 83 5.81 8.90 -21.60
N LYS A 84 4.96 8.11 -22.26
CA LYS A 84 3.88 8.60 -23.11
C LYS A 84 2.61 8.84 -22.27
N LYS A 85 1.48 9.06 -22.96
CA LYS A 85 0.16 9.20 -22.33
C LYS A 85 -0.23 7.95 -21.51
N GLU A 86 0.18 6.77 -21.97
CA GLU A 86 -0.10 5.52 -21.27
C GLU A 86 1.19 4.76 -20.94
N VAL A 87 1.23 4.21 -19.73
CA VAL A 87 2.28 3.31 -19.26
C VAL A 87 1.65 1.94 -19.06
N GLN A 88 2.00 1.00 -19.92
CA GLN A 88 1.51 -0.37 -19.86
C GLN A 88 2.32 -1.20 -18.86
N LEU A 89 1.66 -1.90 -17.94
CA LEU A 89 2.26 -2.87 -17.02
C LEU A 89 1.90 -4.30 -17.39
N THR A 90 2.87 -5.19 -17.19
CA THR A 90 2.69 -6.63 -17.35
C THR A 90 2.35 -7.25 -16.00
N GLU A 91 1.31 -8.08 -15.93
CA GLU A 91 0.96 -8.79 -14.70
C GLU A 91 2.13 -9.61 -14.18
N ALA A 92 2.33 -9.60 -12.86
CA ALA A 92 3.32 -10.44 -12.22
C ALA A 92 2.81 -11.89 -12.20
N VAL A 93 3.68 -12.82 -12.62
CA VAL A 93 3.47 -14.24 -12.34
C VAL A 93 3.80 -14.46 -10.87
N ILE A 94 2.81 -14.24 -10.00
CA ILE A 94 2.93 -14.57 -8.58
C ILE A 94 2.76 -16.08 -8.47
N ASN A 95 3.89 -16.79 -8.39
CA ASN A 95 3.92 -18.21 -8.09
C ASN A 95 3.46 -18.41 -6.65
N LEU A 96 2.15 -18.46 -6.46
CA LEU A 96 1.57 -18.84 -5.19
C LEU A 96 2.02 -20.27 -4.90
N PRO A 97 2.60 -20.54 -3.73
CA PRO A 97 2.96 -21.90 -3.39
C PRO A 97 1.70 -22.76 -3.44
N THR A 98 1.65 -23.71 -4.36
CA THR A 98 0.57 -24.68 -4.43
C THR A 98 0.94 -25.85 -3.53
N THR A 99 0.17 -26.04 -2.47
CA THR A 99 0.23 -27.26 -1.66
C THR A 99 -1.15 -27.88 -1.66
N THR A 100 -1.27 -29.06 -2.27
CA THR A 100 -2.45 -29.91 -2.19
C THR A 100 -2.58 -30.41 -0.75
N LEU A 101 -3.62 -29.96 -0.04
CA LEU A 101 -3.84 -30.31 1.35
C LEU A 101 -5.01 -31.25 1.50
N THR A 102 -4.72 -32.43 2.06
CA THR A 102 -5.73 -33.27 2.70
C THR A 102 -5.61 -33.03 4.19
N MET A 103 -6.41 -32.11 4.75
CA MET A 103 -6.42 -31.85 6.19
C MET A 103 -7.80 -32.12 6.80
N LYS A 104 -7.82 -32.86 7.92
CA LYS A 104 -8.93 -32.85 8.89
C LYS A 104 -8.92 -31.47 9.55
N THR A 105 -9.95 -30.68 9.29
CA THR A 105 -10.33 -29.38 9.89
C THR A 105 -9.18 -28.57 10.53
N PRO A 106 -8.62 -27.55 9.85
CA PRO A 106 -7.52 -26.76 10.39
C PRO A 106 -7.92 -25.96 11.65
N LYS A 107 -7.03 -25.93 12.65
CA LYS A 107 -7.21 -25.10 13.86
C LYS A 107 -6.69 -23.69 13.62
N ILE A 108 -7.62 -22.75 13.42
CA ILE A 108 -7.28 -21.33 13.22
C ILE A 108 -6.67 -20.75 14.50
N ARG A 109 -5.56 -20.01 14.36
CA ARG A 109 -4.85 -19.29 15.42
C ARG A 109 -4.57 -17.84 15.02
N TYR A 110 -4.25 -17.01 16.01
CA TYR A 110 -3.62 -15.72 15.75
C TYR A 110 -2.16 -15.97 15.33
N VAL A 111 -1.86 -15.63 14.09
CA VAL A 111 -0.49 -15.56 13.57
C VAL A 111 0.19 -14.29 14.09
N LYS A 112 -0.57 -13.20 14.19
CA LYS A 112 -0.21 -12.00 14.93
C LYS A 112 -1.41 -11.51 15.75
N SER A 113 -1.15 -11.18 17.01
CA SER A 113 -2.11 -10.51 17.88
C SER A 113 -1.95 -8.99 17.80
N LYS A 114 -2.98 -8.25 18.22
CA LYS A 114 -2.97 -6.79 18.24
C LYS A 114 -1.94 -6.21 19.21
N GLY A 115 -1.44 -7.00 20.16
CA GLY A 115 -0.60 -6.51 21.26
C GLY A 115 -1.41 -5.87 22.37
N VAL A 116 -0.73 -5.38 23.41
CA VAL A 116 -1.38 -4.66 24.52
C VAL A 116 -1.47 -3.19 24.17
N THR A 117 -2.67 -2.61 24.23
CA THR A 117 -2.87 -1.18 24.01
C THR A 117 -2.17 -0.37 25.10
N THR A 118 -1.43 0.67 24.70
CA THR A 118 -0.78 1.61 25.60
C THR A 118 -1.63 2.89 25.74
N PHE A 119 -1.23 3.80 26.63
CA PHE A 119 -1.88 5.10 26.79
C PHE A 119 -1.45 6.12 25.72
N PHE A 120 -0.49 5.79 24.85
CA PHE A 120 -0.05 6.65 23.76
C PHE A 120 -0.93 6.48 22.51
N THR A 121 -0.89 7.47 21.64
CA THR A 121 -1.50 7.40 20.30
C THR A 121 -0.45 7.61 19.23
N LEU A 122 -0.57 6.86 18.15
CA LEU A 122 0.19 7.10 16.94
C LEU A 122 -0.71 7.84 15.96
N TYR A 123 -0.21 8.91 15.36
CA TYR A 123 -0.95 9.65 14.33
C TYR A 123 -0.10 9.92 13.10
N GLY A 124 -0.75 9.82 11.94
CA GLY A 124 -0.23 10.24 10.65
C GLY A 124 -0.98 11.49 10.18
N GLU A 125 -0.26 12.57 9.93
CA GLU A 125 -0.78 13.87 9.48
C GLU A 125 -0.49 14.10 8.00
N MET A 126 -1.46 14.67 7.27
CA MET A 126 -1.41 14.93 5.83
C MET A 126 -0.13 15.68 5.42
N LYS A 127 0.11 16.88 5.96
CA LYS A 127 1.24 17.72 5.54
C LYS A 127 2.60 17.15 5.94
N ARG A 128 2.71 16.63 7.15
CA ARG A 128 3.99 16.21 7.74
C ARG A 128 4.48 14.85 7.24
N TYR A 129 3.57 13.90 7.03
CA TYR A 129 3.93 12.52 6.71
C TYR A 129 3.52 12.10 5.30
N PHE A 130 2.34 12.49 4.82
CA PHE A 130 1.88 12.02 3.50
C PHE A 130 2.38 12.91 2.35
N GLN A 131 2.40 14.23 2.54
CA GLN A 131 2.91 15.18 1.54
C GLN A 131 4.45 15.36 1.59
N GLN A 132 5.08 15.12 2.73
CA GLN A 132 6.52 15.28 2.94
C GLN A 132 7.20 13.94 3.23
N HIS A 133 8.50 13.81 2.91
CA HIS A 133 9.32 12.63 3.20
C HIS A 133 8.94 11.32 2.48
N GLY A 134 8.16 11.37 1.40
CA GLY A 134 7.80 10.16 0.64
C GLY A 134 6.89 9.20 1.40
N GLY A 135 6.23 9.65 2.47
CA GLY A 135 5.42 8.77 3.32
C GLY A 135 4.19 8.19 2.62
N VAL A 136 3.70 8.78 1.53
CA VAL A 136 2.64 8.15 0.71
C VAL A 136 3.08 6.81 0.13
N LEU A 137 4.37 6.65 -0.18
CA LEU A 137 4.90 5.40 -0.73
C LEU A 137 5.37 4.42 0.36
N SER A 138 5.41 4.85 1.61
CA SER A 138 5.81 3.97 2.71
C SER A 138 4.69 3.03 3.12
N GLU A 139 5.08 1.83 3.53
CA GLU A 139 4.18 0.84 4.12
C GLU A 139 4.39 0.77 5.62
N LEU A 140 3.31 0.60 6.37
CA LEU A 140 3.31 0.45 7.82
C LEU A 140 2.94 -0.99 8.17
N GLY A 141 3.84 -1.72 8.81
CA GLY A 141 3.65 -3.15 9.03
C GLY A 141 4.54 -3.74 10.11
N ASP A 142 4.54 -5.06 10.18
CA ASP A 142 5.37 -5.81 11.12
C ASP A 142 5.91 -7.11 10.51
N PHE A 143 7.02 -7.58 11.08
CA PHE A 143 7.62 -8.86 10.73
C PHE A 143 7.02 -9.97 11.58
N ILE A 144 6.79 -11.13 10.97
CA ILE A 144 6.33 -12.33 11.65
C ILE A 144 7.19 -13.51 11.22
N SER A 145 7.82 -14.17 12.18
CA SER A 145 8.53 -15.43 11.98
C SER A 145 7.54 -16.60 12.05
N LEU A 146 7.51 -17.41 11.00
CA LEU A 146 6.68 -18.60 10.88
C LEU A 146 7.53 -19.87 10.98
N SER A 147 7.15 -20.77 11.88
CA SER A 147 7.81 -22.06 12.06
C SER A 147 7.41 -23.11 11.02
N ASN A 148 6.25 -22.94 10.38
CA ASN A 148 5.68 -23.81 9.35
C ASN A 148 5.11 -22.98 8.20
N ASP A 149 4.89 -23.62 7.05
CA ASP A 149 4.05 -23.06 6.00
C ASP A 149 2.68 -22.72 6.61
N THR A 150 2.16 -21.53 6.39
CA THR A 150 0.96 -21.02 7.08
C THR A 150 -0.03 -20.46 6.08
N GLN A 151 -1.27 -20.93 6.12
CA GLN A 151 -2.37 -20.32 5.39
C GLN A 151 -2.92 -19.16 6.21
N LEU A 152 -2.78 -17.93 5.72
CA LEU A 152 -3.44 -16.75 6.30
C LEU A 152 -4.89 -16.71 5.84
N THR A 153 -5.79 -16.40 6.78
CA THR A 153 -7.25 -16.44 6.59
C THR A 153 -7.94 -15.11 6.86
N GLU A 154 -7.33 -14.23 7.64
CA GLU A 154 -7.94 -12.96 8.03
C GLU A 154 -6.89 -11.90 8.37
N PHE A 155 -7.12 -10.68 7.92
CA PHE A 155 -6.44 -9.47 8.37
C PHE A 155 -7.48 -8.57 9.04
N SER A 156 -7.13 -8.00 10.19
CA SER A 156 -7.98 -7.00 10.84
C SER A 156 -7.16 -5.86 11.39
N ILE A 157 -7.62 -4.63 11.23
CA ILE A 157 -6.99 -3.43 11.77
C ILE A 157 -8.01 -2.56 12.50
N GLU A 158 -7.62 -2.04 13.67
CA GLU A 158 -8.40 -1.08 14.44
C GLU A 158 -7.84 0.34 14.21
N ILE A 159 -8.73 1.27 13.84
CA ILE A 159 -8.42 2.68 13.67
C ILE A 159 -9.20 3.45 14.71
N ARG A 160 -8.53 4.28 15.50
CA ARG A 160 -9.17 5.02 16.60
C ARG A 160 -10.02 6.19 16.08
N LYS A 161 -9.47 6.96 15.15
CA LYS A 161 -10.08 8.18 14.62
C LYS A 161 -9.48 8.51 13.25
N SER A 162 -10.28 9.09 12.36
CA SER A 162 -9.85 9.67 11.08
C SER A 162 -10.54 11.00 10.85
N THR A 163 -9.79 12.03 10.46
CA THR A 163 -10.33 13.33 10.02
C THR A 163 -10.17 13.55 8.51
N PHE A 164 -9.65 12.56 7.78
CA PHE A 164 -9.59 12.58 6.32
C PHE A 164 -11.01 12.52 5.74
N TYR A 165 -11.27 13.27 4.66
CA TYR A 165 -12.49 13.13 3.86
C TYR A 165 -12.60 11.71 3.29
N MET A 166 -11.46 11.15 2.91
CA MET A 166 -11.32 9.76 2.52
C MET A 166 -9.86 9.34 2.69
N ALA A 167 -9.63 8.12 3.14
CA ALA A 167 -8.33 7.47 3.02
C ALA A 167 -8.53 6.02 2.58
N VAL A 168 -7.68 5.55 1.67
CA VAL A 168 -7.69 4.17 1.19
C VAL A 168 -6.39 3.52 1.60
N LEU A 169 -6.50 2.44 2.38
CA LEU A 169 -5.38 1.59 2.73
C LEU A 169 -5.38 0.35 1.83
N ARG A 170 -4.21 -0.11 1.40
CA ARG A 170 -4.02 -1.39 0.73
C ARG A 170 -3.33 -2.36 1.70
N VAL A 171 -3.93 -3.52 1.94
CA VAL A 171 -3.28 -4.59 2.71
C VAL A 171 -2.13 -5.15 1.90
N VAL A 172 -0.97 -5.32 2.54
CA VAL A 172 0.23 -5.88 1.92
C VAL A 172 0.73 -7.08 2.71
N VAL A 173 1.12 -8.14 2.00
CA VAL A 173 1.74 -9.34 2.56
C VAL A 173 2.88 -9.74 1.65
N TYR A 174 4.09 -9.86 2.20
CA TYR A 174 5.29 -10.28 1.49
C TYR A 174 5.96 -11.43 2.23
N GLN A 175 6.56 -12.35 1.48
CA GLN A 175 7.65 -13.16 1.99
C GLN A 175 8.92 -12.31 2.02
N THR A 176 9.74 -12.44 3.05
CA THR A 176 11.02 -11.75 3.16
C THR A 176 12.15 -12.69 3.55
N ASP A 177 13.38 -12.33 3.19
CA ASP A 177 14.58 -12.94 3.73
C ASP A 177 14.82 -12.52 5.19
N LYS A 178 15.76 -13.21 5.86
CA LYS A 178 16.10 -12.97 7.27
C LYS A 178 16.76 -11.62 7.48
N GLU A 179 17.44 -11.12 6.46
CA GLU A 179 18.10 -9.82 6.44
C GLU A 179 17.13 -8.67 6.17
N HIS A 180 15.87 -8.97 5.84
CA HIS A 180 14.79 -8.03 5.51
C HIS A 180 15.12 -7.07 4.36
N LYS A 181 15.75 -7.59 3.30
CA LYS A 181 16.16 -6.83 2.12
C LYS A 181 15.26 -7.08 0.91
N ASN A 182 14.74 -8.30 0.78
CA ASN A 182 13.95 -8.73 -0.37
C ASN A 182 12.50 -8.99 0.05
N PHE A 183 11.55 -8.42 -0.68
CA PHE A 183 10.12 -8.52 -0.39
C PHE A 183 9.38 -9.07 -1.61
N THR A 184 8.95 -10.33 -1.53
CA THR A 184 8.20 -11.00 -2.60
C THR A 184 6.71 -10.96 -2.30
N PRO A 185 5.86 -10.32 -3.12
CA PRO A 185 4.43 -10.17 -2.84
C PRO A 185 3.71 -11.52 -2.86
N LEU A 186 2.81 -11.73 -1.89
CA LEU A 186 2.03 -12.96 -1.77
C LEU A 186 0.51 -12.74 -1.99
N ILE A 187 0.08 -11.49 -2.17
CA ILE A 187 -1.30 -11.14 -2.53
C ILE A 187 -1.33 -10.87 -4.04
N LYS A 188 -2.25 -11.53 -4.76
CA LYS A 188 -2.47 -11.26 -6.19
C LYS A 188 -3.49 -10.15 -6.40
N GLU A 189 -4.63 -10.23 -5.73
CA GLU A 189 -5.72 -9.25 -5.82
C GLU A 189 -5.63 -8.26 -4.66
N PRO A 190 -5.46 -6.96 -4.93
CA PRO A 190 -5.38 -5.96 -3.88
C PRO A 190 -6.61 -5.96 -2.96
N ILE A 191 -6.38 -5.79 -1.67
CA ILE A 191 -7.44 -5.64 -0.67
C ILE A 191 -7.40 -4.21 -0.16
N TYR A 192 -8.48 -3.47 -0.42
CA TYR A 192 -8.62 -2.06 -0.02
C TYR A 192 -9.51 -1.90 1.21
N ILE A 193 -9.08 -1.03 2.11
CA ILE A 193 -9.85 -0.59 3.28
C ILE A 193 -10.18 0.88 3.07
N HIS A 194 -11.46 1.18 2.90
CA HIS A 194 -11.95 2.55 2.73
C HIS A 194 -12.28 3.15 4.09
N LEU A 195 -11.64 4.28 4.37
CA LEU A 195 -11.82 5.05 5.59
C LEU A 195 -12.51 6.37 5.26
N PHE A 196 -13.46 6.73 6.12
CA PHE A 196 -14.17 7.99 6.09
C PHE A 196 -13.98 8.72 7.43
N PRO A 197 -14.36 10.01 7.53
CA PRO A 197 -14.28 10.73 8.79
C PRO A 197 -15.04 9.99 9.90
N SER A 198 -14.37 9.75 11.03
CA SER A 198 -14.99 9.12 12.20
C SER A 198 -14.23 9.54 13.46
N ASP A 199 -14.98 9.95 14.48
CA ASP A 199 -14.47 10.20 15.83
C ASP A 199 -14.46 8.95 16.72
N ASN A 200 -15.13 7.87 16.28
CA ASN A 200 -15.25 6.62 17.02
C ASN A 200 -14.27 5.56 16.47
N PRO A 201 -13.73 4.67 17.35
CA PRO A 201 -12.93 3.55 16.90
C PRO A 201 -13.69 2.62 15.95
N GLN A 202 -13.01 2.18 14.89
CA GLN A 202 -13.55 1.27 13.88
C GLN A 202 -12.59 0.12 13.65
N THR A 203 -13.14 -1.08 13.51
CA THR A 203 -12.39 -2.29 13.16
C THR A 203 -12.76 -2.72 11.75
N PHE A 204 -11.76 -2.86 10.89
CA PHE A 204 -11.91 -3.35 9.53
C PHE A 204 -11.34 -4.74 9.45
N THR A 205 -12.15 -5.70 9.00
CA THR A 205 -11.76 -7.12 8.90
C THR A 205 -11.97 -7.61 7.47
N HIS A 206 -10.91 -8.17 6.90
CA HIS A 206 -10.92 -8.70 5.54
C HIS A 206 -10.42 -10.14 5.52
N LYS A 207 -11.05 -10.98 4.70
CA LYS A 207 -10.60 -12.34 4.47
C LYS A 207 -9.28 -12.33 3.70
N LEU A 208 -8.37 -13.22 4.08
CA LEU A 208 -7.18 -13.54 3.34
C LEU A 208 -7.27 -14.97 2.82
N SER A 209 -6.65 -15.21 1.67
CA SER A 209 -6.38 -16.56 1.18
C SER A 209 -4.96 -16.58 0.65
N VAL A 210 -4.00 -16.40 1.56
CA VAL A 210 -2.57 -16.27 1.23
C VAL A 210 -1.79 -17.41 1.89
N LEU A 211 -1.14 -18.24 1.09
CA LEU A 211 -0.18 -19.22 1.60
C LEU A 211 1.19 -18.56 1.76
N VAL A 212 1.73 -18.61 2.97
CA VAL A 212 3.04 -18.08 3.31
C VAL A 212 3.96 -19.24 3.64
N PRO A 213 5.08 -19.43 2.92
CA PRO A 213 6.06 -20.45 3.28
C PRO A 213 6.68 -20.17 4.66
N LYS A 214 7.17 -21.22 5.31
CA LYS A 214 7.99 -21.12 6.53
C LYS A 214 9.11 -20.08 6.33
N GLY A 215 9.35 -19.25 7.35
CA GLY A 215 10.39 -18.22 7.34
C GLY A 215 9.88 -16.88 7.86
N GLU A 216 10.41 -15.80 7.32
CA GLU A 216 10.01 -14.44 7.68
C GLU A 216 8.98 -13.90 6.69
N MET A 217 7.96 -13.22 7.22
CA MET A 217 6.99 -12.48 6.42
C MET A 217 6.83 -11.05 6.92
N TRP A 218 6.45 -10.17 6.01
CA TRP A 218 5.97 -8.82 6.31
C TRP A 218 4.46 -8.77 6.08
N VAL A 219 3.73 -8.15 6.99
CA VAL A 219 2.32 -7.83 6.82
C VAL A 219 2.02 -6.44 7.33
N GLY A 220 1.18 -5.71 6.61
CA GLY A 220 0.82 -4.35 6.98
C GLY A 220 -0.15 -3.70 6.02
N VAL A 221 -0.08 -2.38 5.97
CA VAL A 221 -0.91 -1.54 5.12
C VAL A 221 -0.07 -0.45 4.45
N GLN A 222 -0.46 -0.07 3.23
CA GLN A 222 0.03 1.12 2.55
C GLN A 222 -1.12 2.11 2.39
N PHE A 223 -0.88 3.40 2.65
CA PHE A 223 -1.84 4.44 2.27
C PHE A 223 -1.71 4.70 0.78
N VAL A 224 -2.70 4.27 0.01
CA VAL A 224 -2.68 4.42 -1.46
C VAL A 224 -3.39 5.68 -1.93
N GLU A 225 -4.31 6.19 -1.12
CA GLU A 225 -4.98 7.44 -1.37
C GLU A 225 -5.36 8.13 -0.07
N VAL A 226 -5.16 9.45 -0.02
CA VAL A 226 -5.58 10.30 1.09
C VAL A 226 -6.15 11.61 0.54
N ARG A 227 -7.38 11.93 0.94
CA ARG A 227 -8.06 13.19 0.62
C ARG A 227 -8.47 13.86 1.94
N GLY A 228 -7.97 15.06 2.18
CA GLY A 228 -8.23 15.79 3.42
C GLY A 228 -7.61 17.18 3.41
N LYS A 229 -7.88 17.94 4.46
CA LYS A 229 -7.19 19.21 4.75
C LYS A 229 -5.73 18.95 5.12
N ASP A 230 -4.90 19.99 5.11
CA ASP A 230 -3.48 19.91 5.48
C ASP A 230 -3.25 19.38 6.90
N ASP A 231 -4.20 19.64 7.81
CA ASP A 231 -4.22 19.19 9.21
C ASP A 231 -5.00 17.88 9.41
N ALA A 232 -5.41 17.21 8.33
CA ALA A 232 -6.09 15.93 8.42
C ALA A 232 -5.17 14.86 9.02
N THR A 233 -5.73 14.05 9.91
CA THR A 233 -5.01 13.03 10.67
C THR A 233 -5.74 11.70 10.69
N ILE A 234 -4.97 10.62 10.77
CA ILE A 234 -5.43 9.29 11.15
C ILE A 234 -4.72 8.89 12.44
N THR A 235 -5.47 8.31 13.37
CA THR A 235 -4.96 7.97 14.70
C THR A 235 -5.20 6.50 15.02
N PHE A 236 -4.18 5.86 15.59
CA PHE A 236 -4.20 4.50 16.12
C PHE A 236 -3.95 4.53 17.62
N ASN A 237 -4.61 3.62 18.35
CA ASN A 237 -4.19 3.29 19.70
C ASN A 237 -2.81 2.61 19.62
N ALA A 238 -1.79 3.19 20.25
CA ALA A 238 -0.47 2.59 20.23
C ALA A 238 -0.49 1.25 20.97
N THR A 239 0.34 0.30 20.54
CA THR A 239 0.45 -1.01 21.17
C THR A 239 1.90 -1.32 21.56
N THR A 240 2.09 -2.25 22.48
CA THR A 240 3.42 -2.70 22.93
C THR A 240 4.18 -3.51 21.88
N ASN A 241 3.51 -3.95 20.81
CA ASN A 241 4.16 -4.61 19.68
C ASN A 241 5.03 -3.61 18.93
N LYS A 242 6.07 -4.07 18.25
CA LYS A 242 6.83 -3.20 17.33
C LYS A 242 6.04 -3.02 16.04
N CYS A 243 6.31 -1.92 15.36
CA CYS A 243 5.87 -1.67 14.00
C CYS A 243 6.94 -0.88 13.27
N TRP A 244 6.96 -1.05 11.96
CA TRP A 244 8.02 -0.60 11.09
C TRP A 244 7.41 0.11 9.89
N LEU A 245 8.16 1.07 9.38
CA LEU A 245 7.95 1.67 8.07
C LEU A 245 8.90 1.01 7.07
N ARG A 246 8.36 0.53 5.96
CA ARG A 246 9.13 0.09 4.80
C ARG A 246 9.02 1.14 3.71
N PHE A 247 10.14 1.65 3.23
CA PHE A 247 10.18 2.62 2.14
C PHE A 247 10.34 1.92 0.78
N PRO A 248 10.12 2.63 -0.34
CA PRO A 248 10.19 2.04 -1.68
C PRO A 248 11.56 1.47 -2.06
N ASP A 249 12.63 2.01 -1.48
CA ASP A 249 14.00 1.49 -1.60
C ASP A 249 14.27 0.26 -0.71
N ASN A 250 13.22 -0.31 -0.11
CA ASN A 250 13.25 -1.39 0.89
C ASN A 250 14.00 -1.05 2.18
N THR A 251 14.35 0.22 2.42
CA THR A 251 14.87 0.62 3.72
C THR A 251 13.76 0.53 4.77
N ILE A 252 14.14 0.16 5.99
CA ILE A 252 13.21 -0.07 7.09
C ILE A 252 13.55 0.90 8.22
N ARG A 253 12.51 1.49 8.82
CA ARG A 253 12.64 2.35 10.00
C ARG A 253 11.59 1.96 11.04
N GLN A 254 12.02 1.77 12.28
CA GLN A 254 11.07 1.53 13.36
C GLN A 254 10.19 2.77 13.57
N VAL A 255 8.90 2.56 13.87
CA VAL A 255 8.02 3.66 14.29
C VAL A 255 8.55 4.22 15.63
N ASN A 256 8.54 5.55 15.76
CA ASN A 256 9.07 6.25 16.94
C ASN A 256 8.53 5.68 18.26
N GLY A 257 9.40 5.57 19.26
CA GLY A 257 9.07 4.98 20.56
C GLY A 257 8.89 3.47 20.55
N GLY A 258 9.07 2.82 19.40
CA GLY A 258 8.96 1.38 19.23
C GLY A 258 7.56 0.82 19.39
N PHE A 259 6.54 1.69 19.31
CA PHE A 259 5.14 1.32 19.39
C PHE A 259 4.62 0.70 18.10
N GLY A 260 3.54 -0.05 18.24
CA GLY A 260 2.85 -0.69 17.14
C GLY A 260 1.45 -0.15 16.94
N ILE A 261 0.82 -0.57 15.85
CA ILE A 261 -0.60 -0.32 15.59
C ILE A 261 -1.42 -1.59 15.85
N PRO A 262 -2.72 -1.46 16.19
CA PRO A 262 -3.54 -2.58 16.62
C PRO A 262 -4.10 -3.32 15.40
N PHE A 263 -3.30 -4.22 14.82
CA PHE A 263 -3.76 -5.13 13.78
C PHE A 263 -3.50 -6.59 14.15
N THR A 264 -4.35 -7.48 13.65
CA THR A 264 -4.28 -8.92 13.83
C THR A 264 -4.19 -9.63 12.49
N VAL A 265 -3.57 -10.80 12.51
CA VAL A 265 -3.57 -11.74 11.40
C VAL A 265 -3.93 -13.11 11.95
N LYS A 266 -4.91 -13.77 11.33
CA LYS A 266 -5.26 -15.15 11.64
C LYS A 266 -4.85 -16.08 10.51
N GLY A 267 -4.61 -17.32 10.87
CA GLY A 267 -4.24 -18.37 9.93
C GLY A 267 -4.12 -19.72 10.61
N TYR A 268 -3.65 -20.72 9.88
CA TYR A 268 -3.35 -22.03 10.41
C TYR A 268 -2.10 -22.59 9.77
N ASP A 269 -1.35 -23.37 10.54
CA ASP A 269 -0.15 -24.04 10.05
C ASP A 269 -0.53 -25.22 9.16
N ILE A 270 0.23 -25.39 8.09
CA ILE A 270 0.20 -26.52 7.20
C ILE A 270 1.26 -27.50 7.68
N ILE A 271 0.78 -28.59 8.26
CA ILE A 271 1.63 -29.68 8.71
C ILE A 271 1.71 -30.66 7.54
N LYS A 272 2.86 -30.70 6.87
CA LYS A 272 3.18 -31.75 5.89
C LYS A 272 3.33 -33.06 6.69
N GLN A 273 2.48 -34.05 6.39
CA GLN A 273 2.64 -35.41 6.90
C GLN A 273 3.82 -36.09 6.21
#